data_AF-A0A654CCH4-F1
#
_entry.id   AF-A0A654CCH4-F1
#
_cell.length_a   1.000
_cell.length_b   1.000
_cell.length_c   1.000
_cell.angle_alpha   90.00
_cell.angle_beta   90.00
_cell.angle_gamma   90.00
#
_symmetry.space_group_name_H-M   'P 1'
#
loop_
_entity.id
_entity.type
_entity.pdbx_description
1 polymer ?
#
loop_
_entity_poly.entity_id
_entity_poly.type
_entity_poly.pdbx_seq_one_letter_code
_entity_poly.pdbx_strand_id
1 'polypeptide(L)'
;MPHALSGAHGENRATAFCYIQANHDLDAVRAYLNRFRDQPKTLRAYTKELERFLLWAVVLRGKALSDLRVEDCEAYKDFLKGPDPRFVGERFARHSPRWRPFAASADGSASLSPESQRYTVRVLRTAFAWWVDVRYLAGNPWKAVNDPVVIKRERAMRIERALPANLWRKLRDELDVQAAEEGGATNGAQWRVVRAAILLMGDSGLRREEAANARREDLRPSSFGTPERPVWELTLVGKGQRERTVPVSTATLGALRAHWLDRGQDFDGVTEEDKHSGPLLSPVVIPWTDASRRRHRAGQCGDGQPASEAGYTADGLNRLISRMVTELVETMDDLSLDERVRLGRANAHAFRHTFGTQSVADDVPVDVVQKVLGHASLQTTTIYVQAEKQRVLEEVARYYAGAATPSNRREQ
;
A
#
# COMPACT_ATOMS: atom_id res chain seq x y z
N MET A 1 -26.43 18.05 11.08
CA MET A 1 -25.86 19.39 11.37
C MET A 1 -26.99 20.26 11.88
N PRO A 2 -26.88 20.90 13.05
CA PRO A 2 -27.86 21.89 13.49
C PRO A 2 -28.01 23.00 12.43
N HIS A 3 -29.22 23.52 12.22
CA HIS A 3 -29.49 24.53 11.18
C HIS A 3 -28.59 25.77 11.32
N ALA A 4 -28.33 26.20 12.56
CA ALA A 4 -27.45 27.33 12.88
C ALA A 4 -25.98 27.12 12.48
N LEU A 5 -25.52 25.86 12.36
CA LEU A 5 -24.15 25.50 11.97
C LEU A 5 -24.09 24.92 10.55
N SER A 6 -25.13 25.16 9.75
CA SER A 6 -25.20 24.68 8.37
C SER A 6 -24.19 25.39 7.45
N GLY A 7 -23.81 26.62 7.78
CA GLY A 7 -23.03 27.48 6.90
C GLY A 7 -23.84 28.04 5.73
N ALA A 8 -25.18 28.01 5.79
CA ALA A 8 -26.03 28.65 4.79
C ALA A 8 -25.71 30.15 4.64
N HIS A 9 -25.40 30.82 5.76
CA HIS A 9 -25.10 32.25 5.84
C HIS A 9 -23.71 32.52 6.44
N GLY A 10 -22.74 31.63 6.19
CA GLY A 10 -21.42 31.74 6.81
C GLY A 10 -20.66 32.99 6.38
N GLU A 11 -19.82 33.54 7.26
CA GLU A 11 -19.13 34.82 7.06
C GLU A 11 -18.19 34.84 5.84
N ASN A 12 -17.56 33.70 5.52
CA ASN A 12 -16.65 33.55 4.38
C ASN A 12 -17.36 33.00 3.13
N ARG A 13 -18.69 33.10 3.03
CA ARG A 13 -19.41 32.80 1.80
C ARG A 13 -19.11 33.85 0.73
N ALA A 14 -18.90 33.40 -0.51
CA ALA A 14 -18.84 34.33 -1.61
C ALA A 14 -20.23 34.96 -1.85
N THR A 15 -20.27 36.27 -2.09
CA THR A 15 -21.49 36.99 -2.46
C THR A 15 -21.82 36.90 -3.96
N ALA A 16 -20.87 36.38 -4.76
CA ALA A 16 -21.01 36.18 -6.19
C ALA A 16 -21.74 34.87 -6.52
N PHE A 17 -22.10 34.70 -7.80
CA PHE A 17 -22.62 33.43 -8.33
C PHE A 17 -21.68 32.25 -7.99
N CYS A 18 -22.28 31.15 -7.52
CA CYS A 18 -21.60 29.89 -7.21
C CYS A 18 -21.77 28.88 -8.35
N TYR A 19 -20.68 28.27 -8.80
CA TYR A 19 -20.70 27.29 -9.90
C TYR A 19 -21.29 25.92 -9.51
N ILE A 20 -21.63 25.72 -8.23
CA ILE A 20 -22.23 24.50 -7.70
C ILE A 20 -23.56 24.82 -7.00
N GLN A 21 -24.51 23.89 -7.09
CA GLN A 21 -25.80 23.96 -6.38
C GLN A 21 -25.63 23.57 -4.90
N ALA A 22 -24.84 24.33 -4.15
CA ALA A 22 -24.58 24.08 -2.73
C ALA A 22 -25.24 25.15 -1.84
N ASN A 23 -26.29 24.76 -1.13
CA ASN A 23 -27.05 25.66 -0.26
C ASN A 23 -26.41 25.82 1.12
N HIS A 24 -25.64 24.83 1.57
CA HIS A 24 -24.96 24.80 2.88
C HIS A 24 -23.64 24.00 2.80
N ASP A 25 -22.81 24.06 3.84
CA ASP A 25 -21.44 23.53 3.80
C ASP A 25 -21.36 22.05 3.45
N LEU A 26 -22.32 21.26 3.93
CA LEU A 26 -22.37 19.82 3.66
C LEU A 26 -22.59 19.50 2.17
N ASP A 27 -23.32 20.36 1.43
CA ASP A 27 -23.53 20.17 -0.01
C ASP A 27 -22.26 20.51 -0.78
N ALA A 28 -21.55 21.57 -0.38
CA ALA A 28 -20.26 21.91 -0.95
C ALA A 28 -19.22 20.81 -0.73
N VAL A 29 -19.24 20.16 0.43
CA VAL A 29 -18.39 19.00 0.75
C VAL A 29 -18.73 17.81 -0.13
N ARG A 30 -20.02 17.49 -0.29
CA ARG A 30 -20.47 16.41 -1.19
C ARG A 30 -20.08 16.70 -2.64
N ALA A 31 -20.25 17.94 -3.11
CA ALA A 31 -19.86 18.37 -4.45
C ALA A 31 -18.36 18.22 -4.69
N TYR A 32 -17.52 18.62 -3.73
CA TYR A 32 -16.07 18.42 -3.80
C TYR A 32 -15.69 16.93 -3.89
N LEU A 33 -16.28 16.12 -3.02
CA LEU A 33 -16.01 14.68 -2.97
C LEU A 33 -16.46 13.96 -4.25
N ASN A 34 -17.54 14.39 -4.89
CA ASN A 34 -18.03 13.81 -6.14
C ASN A 34 -17.00 13.86 -7.29
N ARG A 35 -16.06 14.81 -7.26
CA ARG A 35 -14.92 14.88 -8.22
C ARG A 35 -14.04 13.63 -8.19
N PHE A 36 -14.06 12.88 -7.09
CA PHE A 36 -13.24 11.69 -6.89
C PHE A 36 -14.07 10.40 -6.93
N ARG A 37 -15.30 10.42 -7.44
CA ARG A 37 -16.19 9.24 -7.50
C ARG A 37 -15.55 8.03 -8.18
N ASP A 38 -14.75 8.28 -9.23
CA ASP A 38 -14.05 7.25 -10.01
C ASP A 38 -12.67 6.91 -9.40
N GLN A 39 -12.32 7.47 -8.24
CA GLN A 39 -11.08 7.23 -7.50
C GLN A 39 -11.39 6.81 -6.05
N PRO A 40 -11.85 5.57 -5.82
CA PRO A 40 -12.38 5.15 -4.51
C PRO A 40 -11.41 5.32 -3.33
N LYS A 41 -10.10 5.15 -3.56
CA LYS A 41 -9.07 5.35 -2.52
C LYS A 41 -8.93 6.82 -2.14
N THR A 42 -8.83 7.70 -3.13
CA THR A 42 -8.76 9.16 -2.93
C THR A 42 -10.03 9.67 -2.26
N LEU A 43 -11.20 9.23 -2.75
CA LEU A 43 -12.50 9.56 -2.17
C LEU A 43 -12.55 9.21 -0.68
N ARG A 44 -12.29 7.94 -0.31
CA ARG A 44 -12.30 7.50 1.09
C ARG A 44 -11.32 8.31 1.96
N ALA A 45 -10.12 8.59 1.45
CA ALA A 45 -9.12 9.34 2.18
C ALA A 45 -9.56 10.79 2.41
N TYR A 46 -10.07 11.47 1.37
CA TYR A 46 -10.51 12.86 1.45
C TYR A 46 -11.77 13.00 2.30
N THR A 47 -12.73 12.07 2.16
CA THR A 47 -13.92 12.00 3.03
C THR A 47 -13.50 11.92 4.50
N LYS A 48 -12.58 11.02 4.84
CA LYS A 48 -12.08 10.87 6.21
C LYS A 48 -11.44 12.16 6.75
N GLU A 49 -10.59 12.85 5.99
CA GLU A 49 -9.98 14.10 6.46
C GLU A 49 -10.99 15.24 6.59
N LEU A 50 -11.92 15.38 5.63
CA LEU A 50 -12.95 16.42 5.66
C LEU A 50 -13.96 16.21 6.78
N GLU A 51 -14.39 14.98 7.03
CA GLU A 51 -15.27 14.65 8.15
C GLU A 51 -14.62 14.94 9.50
N ARG A 52 -13.35 14.59 9.68
CA ARG A 52 -12.61 14.92 10.91
C ARG A 52 -12.60 16.42 11.17
N PHE A 53 -12.34 17.20 10.13
CA PHE A 53 -12.29 18.64 10.21
C PHE A 53 -13.66 19.26 10.48
N LEU A 54 -14.70 18.81 9.78
CA LEU A 54 -16.08 19.27 9.97
C LEU A 54 -16.59 18.94 11.38
N LEU A 55 -16.39 17.72 11.86
CA LEU A 55 -16.80 17.32 13.20
C LEU A 55 -16.10 18.15 14.27
N TRP A 56 -14.80 18.42 14.09
CA TRP A 56 -14.05 19.29 14.99
C TRP A 56 -14.60 20.72 15.00
N ALA A 57 -14.83 21.31 13.82
CA ALA A 57 -15.32 22.67 13.70
C ALA A 57 -16.70 22.84 14.38
N VAL A 58 -17.59 21.88 14.18
CA VAL A 58 -18.96 21.94 14.70
C VAL A 58 -19.01 21.64 16.19
N VAL A 59 -18.33 20.59 16.65
CA VAL A 59 -18.46 20.09 18.04
C VAL A 59 -17.55 20.85 19.01
N LEU A 60 -16.35 21.25 18.59
CA LEU A 60 -15.40 21.95 19.47
C LEU A 60 -15.42 23.46 19.30
N ARG A 61 -15.54 23.97 18.06
CA ARG A 61 -15.56 25.42 17.82
C ARG A 61 -16.97 26.00 17.77
N GLY A 62 -18.00 25.19 17.56
CA GLY A 62 -19.36 25.67 17.37
C GLY A 62 -19.49 26.56 16.13
N LYS A 63 -18.69 26.31 15.08
CA LYS A 63 -18.66 27.12 13.85
C LYS A 63 -19.00 26.27 12.63
N ALA A 64 -19.66 26.89 11.65
CA ALA A 64 -19.80 26.30 10.33
C ALA A 64 -18.44 26.31 9.61
N LEU A 65 -18.26 25.47 8.59
CA LEU A 65 -17.04 25.44 7.78
C LEU A 65 -16.78 26.79 7.10
N SER A 66 -17.85 27.43 6.62
CA SER A 66 -17.80 28.76 6.01
C SER A 66 -17.61 29.93 7.01
N ASP A 67 -17.53 29.67 8.32
CA ASP A 67 -17.20 30.69 9.34
C ASP A 67 -15.74 30.60 9.84
N LEU A 68 -15.00 29.59 9.39
CA LEU A 68 -13.66 29.33 9.90
C LEU A 68 -12.64 30.33 9.32
N ARG A 69 -11.84 30.89 10.21
CA ARG A 69 -10.75 31.82 9.92
C ARG A 69 -9.39 31.13 10.03
N VAL A 70 -8.33 31.89 9.80
CA VAL A 70 -6.94 31.38 9.84
C VAL A 70 -6.61 30.83 11.23
N GLU A 71 -7.05 31.51 12.29
CA GLU A 71 -6.83 31.13 13.68
C GLU A 71 -7.53 29.80 14.03
N ASP A 72 -8.71 29.55 13.46
CA ASP A 72 -9.38 28.26 13.60
C ASP A 72 -8.56 27.16 12.90
N CYS A 73 -7.99 27.43 11.73
CA CYS A 73 -7.21 26.45 10.97
C CYS A 73 -5.87 26.11 11.66
N GLU A 74 -5.20 27.09 12.29
CA GLU A 74 -4.04 26.84 13.15
C GLU A 74 -4.42 26.01 14.39
N ALA A 75 -5.54 26.33 15.04
CA ALA A 75 -6.02 25.54 16.17
C ALA A 75 -6.36 24.08 15.78
N TYR A 76 -6.82 23.84 14.55
CA TYR A 76 -7.00 22.47 14.06
C TYR A 76 -5.67 21.72 13.92
N LYS A 77 -4.60 22.38 13.49
CA LYS A 77 -3.26 21.75 13.45
C LYS A 77 -2.80 21.31 14.83
N ASP A 78 -3.02 22.13 15.85
CA ASP A 78 -2.68 21.76 17.23
C ASP A 78 -3.55 20.62 17.74
N PHE A 79 -4.84 20.61 17.40
CA PHE A 79 -5.72 19.48 17.66
C PHE A 79 -5.23 18.18 17.01
N LEU A 80 -4.64 18.21 15.80
CA LEU A 80 -4.09 17.01 15.17
C LEU A 80 -2.86 16.43 15.92
N LYS A 81 -2.14 17.25 16.69
CA LYS A 81 -1.02 16.80 17.53
C LYS A 81 -1.50 16.08 18.78
N GLY A 82 -2.63 16.49 19.34
CA GLY A 82 -3.26 15.87 20.51
C GLY A 82 -4.77 15.98 20.42
N PRO A 83 -5.44 15.03 19.73
CA PRO A 83 -6.88 15.08 19.57
C PRO A 83 -7.61 14.98 20.91
N ASP A 84 -8.68 15.75 21.08
CA ASP A 84 -9.57 15.70 22.25
C ASP A 84 -10.08 14.26 22.46
N PRO A 85 -10.09 13.72 23.70
CA PRO A 85 -10.53 12.35 23.99
C PRO A 85 -11.92 12.00 23.46
N ARG A 86 -12.83 12.98 23.32
CA ARG A 86 -14.17 12.77 22.73
C ARG A 86 -14.13 12.33 21.27
N PHE A 87 -13.01 12.56 20.57
CA PHE A 87 -12.78 12.21 19.17
C PHE A 87 -11.92 10.95 19.01
N VAL A 88 -11.47 10.36 20.12
CA VAL A 88 -10.56 9.22 20.16
C VAL A 88 -11.32 7.99 20.66
N GLY A 89 -11.11 6.85 20.02
CA GLY A 89 -11.67 5.58 20.46
C GLY A 89 -11.11 4.39 19.70
N GLU A 90 -11.64 3.21 19.97
CA GLU A 90 -11.27 2.01 19.22
C GLU A 90 -11.81 2.06 17.77
N ARG A 91 -11.26 1.20 16.91
CA ARG A 91 -11.69 1.12 15.51
C ARG A 91 -13.05 0.45 15.39
N PHE A 92 -14.09 1.26 15.16
CA PHE A 92 -15.43 0.80 14.82
C PHE A 92 -15.86 1.19 13.40
N ALA A 93 -16.91 0.54 12.91
CA ALA A 93 -17.56 0.94 11.66
C ALA A 93 -18.24 2.31 11.82
N ARG A 94 -18.27 3.13 10.76
CA ARG A 94 -18.74 4.53 10.79
C ARG A 94 -20.18 4.73 11.27
N HIS A 95 -21.04 3.73 11.07
CA HIS A 95 -22.44 3.74 11.51
C HIS A 95 -22.61 3.30 12.97
N SER A 96 -21.54 2.82 13.62
CA SER A 96 -21.58 2.45 15.02
C SER A 96 -21.63 3.68 15.91
N PRO A 97 -22.45 3.71 16.97
CA PRO A 97 -22.43 4.80 17.96
C PRO A 97 -21.09 4.90 18.73
N ARG A 98 -20.31 3.81 18.74
CA ARG A 98 -18.95 3.77 19.32
C ARG A 98 -17.89 4.35 18.39
N TRP A 99 -18.24 4.68 17.15
CA TRP A 99 -17.28 5.22 16.19
C TRP A 99 -16.73 6.57 16.65
N ARG A 100 -15.42 6.72 16.48
CA ARG A 100 -14.68 7.96 16.72
C ARG A 100 -13.76 8.27 15.54
N PRO A 101 -13.55 9.55 15.18
CA PRO A 101 -12.77 9.90 13.98
C PRO A 101 -11.27 9.55 14.08
N PHE A 102 -10.74 9.44 15.29
CA PHE A 102 -9.36 9.05 15.57
C PHE A 102 -9.32 7.71 16.30
N ALA A 103 -8.49 6.80 15.81
CA ALA A 103 -8.27 5.52 16.46
C ALA A 103 -7.16 5.67 17.50
N ALA A 104 -7.36 5.14 18.70
CA ALA A 104 -6.30 5.01 19.68
C ALA A 104 -5.22 4.05 19.16
N SER A 105 -3.96 4.42 19.37
CA SER A 105 -2.78 3.56 19.21
C SER A 105 -2.67 2.60 20.39
N ALA A 106 -1.80 1.59 20.25
CA ALA A 106 -1.56 0.59 21.30
C ALA A 106 -1.03 1.19 22.62
N ASP A 107 -0.42 2.38 22.56
CA ASP A 107 0.05 3.16 23.71
C ASP A 107 -1.04 4.09 24.30
N GLY A 108 -2.28 4.01 23.81
CA GLY A 108 -3.39 4.86 24.23
C GLY A 108 -3.37 6.28 23.64
N SER A 109 -2.33 6.64 22.88
CA SER A 109 -2.25 7.94 22.21
C SER A 109 -3.07 7.97 20.91
N ALA A 110 -3.49 9.15 20.46
CA ALA A 110 -4.16 9.31 19.17
C ALA A 110 -3.49 10.36 18.26
N SER A 111 -2.29 10.78 18.64
CA SER A 111 -1.52 11.79 17.93
C SER A 111 -1.17 11.31 16.52
N LEU A 112 -1.43 12.15 15.53
CA LEU A 112 -1.04 11.85 14.15
C LEU A 112 0.46 12.04 13.98
N SER A 113 1.10 11.20 13.16
CA SER A 113 2.48 11.43 12.74
C SER A 113 2.60 12.78 12.01
N PRO A 114 3.76 13.47 12.06
CA PRO A 114 3.96 14.75 11.35
C PRO A 114 3.61 14.67 9.86
N GLU A 115 3.91 13.55 9.19
CA GLU A 115 3.54 13.32 7.79
C GLU A 115 2.03 13.23 7.59
N SER A 116 1.33 12.56 8.50
CA SER A 116 -0.13 12.43 8.47
C SER A 116 -0.79 13.79 8.71
N GLN A 117 -0.29 14.57 9.67
CA GLN A 117 -0.74 15.95 9.90
C GLN A 117 -0.55 16.81 8.65
N ARG A 118 0.63 16.75 8.03
CA ARG A 118 0.93 17.48 6.79
C ARG A 118 0.03 17.06 5.64
N TYR A 119 -0.26 15.76 5.51
CA TYR A 119 -1.20 15.26 4.52
C TYR A 119 -2.60 15.84 4.74
N THR A 120 -3.13 15.81 5.97
CA THR A 120 -4.43 16.40 6.30
C THR A 120 -4.48 17.89 5.94
N VAL A 121 -3.48 18.68 6.34
CA VAL A 121 -3.40 20.11 6.00
C VAL A 121 -3.41 20.34 4.48
N ARG A 122 -2.67 19.53 3.71
CA ARG A 122 -2.68 19.63 2.23
C ARG A 122 -4.04 19.31 1.62
N VAL A 123 -4.72 18.27 2.12
CA VAL A 123 -6.07 17.91 1.66
C VAL A 123 -7.05 19.06 1.92
N LEU A 124 -7.02 19.63 3.12
CA LEU A 124 -7.87 20.76 3.49
C LEU A 124 -7.56 22.00 2.66
N ARG A 125 -6.28 22.36 2.50
CA ARG A 125 -5.87 23.48 1.65
C ARG A 125 -6.35 23.33 0.22
N THR A 126 -6.27 22.13 -0.35
CA THR A 126 -6.74 21.82 -1.71
C THR A 126 -8.26 21.90 -1.83
N ALA A 127 -8.99 21.39 -0.81
CA ALA A 127 -10.45 21.46 -0.79
C ALA A 127 -10.95 22.91 -0.73
N PHE A 128 -10.39 23.71 0.19
CA PHE A 128 -10.74 25.13 0.30
C PHE A 128 -10.31 25.96 -0.91
N ALA A 129 -9.20 25.64 -1.56
CA ALA A 129 -8.82 26.28 -2.81
C ALA A 129 -9.89 26.04 -3.87
N TRP A 130 -10.35 24.79 -4.02
CA TRP A 130 -11.43 24.48 -4.95
C TRP A 130 -12.75 25.19 -4.61
N TRP A 131 -13.12 25.26 -3.33
CA TRP A 131 -14.33 26.00 -2.92
C TRP A 131 -14.26 27.49 -3.22
N VAL A 132 -13.07 28.09 -3.22
CA VAL A 132 -12.87 29.47 -3.70
C VAL A 132 -12.99 29.53 -5.22
N ASP A 133 -12.37 28.60 -5.95
CA ASP A 133 -12.40 28.58 -7.42
C ASP A 133 -13.83 28.43 -7.97
N VAL A 134 -14.68 27.61 -7.33
CA VAL A 134 -16.10 27.47 -7.68
C VAL A 134 -16.99 28.54 -7.04
N ARG A 135 -16.40 29.53 -6.36
CA ARG A 135 -17.08 30.65 -5.71
C ARG A 135 -18.12 30.23 -4.67
N TYR A 136 -17.83 29.16 -3.94
CA TYR A 136 -18.57 28.81 -2.74
C TYR A 136 -18.08 29.63 -1.54
N LEU A 137 -16.76 29.75 -1.39
CA LEU A 137 -16.10 30.57 -0.37
C LEU A 137 -15.49 31.83 -1.00
N ALA A 138 -15.44 32.93 -0.25
CA ALA A 138 -14.80 34.17 -0.67
C ALA A 138 -13.26 34.08 -0.59
N GLY A 139 -12.74 33.36 0.41
CA GLY A 139 -11.30 33.20 0.62
C GLY A 139 -10.91 31.83 1.19
N ASN A 140 -9.63 31.48 1.05
CA ASN A 140 -9.07 30.23 1.57
C ASN A 140 -8.23 30.51 2.83
N PRO A 141 -8.74 30.20 4.05
CA PRO A 141 -8.00 30.42 5.29
C PRO A 141 -6.74 29.55 5.40
N TRP A 142 -6.67 28.41 4.73
CA TRP A 142 -5.50 27.53 4.73
C TRP A 142 -4.30 28.04 3.93
N LYS A 143 -4.45 29.16 3.19
CA LYS A 143 -3.32 29.80 2.48
C LYS A 143 -2.32 30.43 3.46
N ALA A 144 -2.79 30.98 4.58
CA ALA A 144 -1.94 31.61 5.60
C ALA A 144 -1.38 30.61 6.63
N VAL A 145 -1.84 29.36 6.58
CA VAL A 145 -1.46 28.31 7.53
C VAL A 145 -0.20 27.59 7.06
N ASN A 146 0.85 27.64 7.88
CA ASN A 146 2.11 26.98 7.57
C ASN A 146 1.98 25.45 7.61
N ASP A 147 2.71 24.74 6.75
CA ASP A 147 2.77 23.28 6.83
C ASP A 147 3.37 22.84 8.18
N PRO A 148 2.88 21.76 8.81
CA PRO A 148 3.54 21.14 9.96
C PRO A 148 5.00 20.82 9.63
N VAL A 149 5.91 21.12 10.57
CA VAL A 149 7.33 20.83 10.43
C VAL A 149 7.51 19.31 10.44
N VAL A 150 7.84 18.76 9.29
CA VAL A 150 8.23 17.36 9.16
C VAL A 150 9.74 17.32 9.14
N ILE A 151 10.35 16.83 10.21
CA ILE A 151 11.79 16.57 10.23
C ILE A 151 12.07 15.53 9.17
N LYS A 152 12.63 15.95 8.03
CA LYS A 152 13.18 15.05 7.03
C LYS A 152 14.46 14.47 7.61
N ARG A 153 14.33 13.44 8.46
CA ARG A 153 15.49 12.72 8.98
C ARG A 153 16.21 12.10 7.79
N GLU A 154 17.42 12.55 7.52
CA GLU A 154 18.27 12.06 6.43
C GLU A 154 18.56 10.55 6.55
N ARG A 155 18.52 10.01 7.78
CA ARG A 155 18.84 8.61 8.10
C ARG A 155 17.64 7.73 8.51
N ALA A 156 16.40 8.24 8.54
CA ALA A 156 15.32 7.48 9.19
C ALA A 156 14.51 6.57 8.24
N MET A 157 14.51 5.28 8.58
CA MET A 157 13.35 4.35 8.49
C MET A 157 12.85 3.88 7.11
N ARG A 158 13.46 4.24 5.98
CA ARG A 158 13.05 3.65 4.68
C ARG A 158 13.82 2.37 4.30
N ILE A 159 14.94 2.13 4.95
CA ILE A 159 15.84 0.99 4.67
C ILE A 159 15.36 -0.29 5.38
N GLU A 160 14.76 -0.16 6.57
CA GLU A 160 14.31 -1.29 7.41
C GLU A 160 13.12 -2.09 6.85
N ARG A 161 12.55 -1.68 5.71
CA ARG A 161 11.43 -2.42 5.09
C ARG A 161 11.91 -3.56 4.20
N ALA A 162 13.10 -3.48 3.63
CA ALA A 162 13.65 -4.58 2.84
C ALA A 162 14.08 -5.71 3.76
N LEU A 163 13.84 -6.95 3.34
CA LEU A 163 14.39 -8.11 4.03
C LEU A 163 15.88 -8.23 3.70
N PRO A 164 16.75 -8.49 4.69
CA PRO A 164 18.14 -8.85 4.45
C PRO A 164 18.25 -10.05 3.48
N ALA A 165 19.30 -10.09 2.66
CA ALA A 165 19.45 -11.11 1.60
C ALA A 165 19.38 -12.56 2.13
N ASN A 166 19.97 -12.81 3.30
CA ASN A 166 19.90 -14.09 4.00
C ASN A 166 18.48 -14.43 4.47
N LEU A 167 17.76 -13.46 5.05
CA LEU A 167 16.36 -13.66 5.49
C LEU A 167 15.43 -13.85 4.29
N TRP A 168 15.66 -13.14 3.19
CA TRP A 168 14.93 -13.34 1.93
C TRP A 168 15.15 -14.75 1.37
N ARG A 169 16.39 -15.26 1.40
CA ARG A 169 16.70 -16.63 0.98
C ARG A 169 15.99 -17.66 1.86
N LYS A 170 16.12 -17.55 3.20
CA LYS A 170 15.42 -18.42 4.15
C LYS A 170 13.90 -18.44 3.90
N LEU A 171 13.29 -17.27 3.69
CA LEU A 171 11.87 -17.18 3.38
C LEU A 171 11.51 -17.90 2.07
N ARG A 172 12.32 -17.75 1.02
CA ARG A 172 12.09 -18.44 -0.25
C ARG A 172 12.19 -19.95 -0.10
N ASP A 173 13.23 -20.43 0.57
CA ASP A 173 13.47 -21.85 0.79
C ASP A 173 12.30 -22.47 1.57
N GLU A 174 11.83 -21.78 2.62
CA GLU A 174 10.67 -22.23 3.39
C GLU A 174 9.37 -22.21 2.56
N LEU A 175 9.14 -21.16 1.75
CA LEU A 175 7.99 -21.11 0.84
C LEU A 175 8.03 -22.25 -0.19
N ASP A 176 9.21 -22.68 -0.62
CA ASP A 176 9.38 -23.82 -1.53
C ASP A 176 8.99 -25.13 -0.83
N VAL A 177 9.41 -25.32 0.43
CA VAL A 177 9.02 -26.48 1.27
C VAL A 177 7.49 -26.51 1.46
N GLN A 178 6.91 -25.44 1.99
CA GLN A 178 5.47 -25.35 2.28
C GLN A 178 4.60 -25.50 1.02
N ALA A 179 5.07 -25.04 -0.14
CA ALA A 179 4.36 -25.18 -1.41
C ALA A 179 4.43 -26.60 -1.99
N ALA A 180 5.48 -27.37 -1.65
CA ALA A 180 5.70 -28.74 -2.07
C ALA A 180 5.02 -29.77 -1.17
N GLU A 181 4.75 -29.43 0.10
CA GLU A 181 4.06 -30.33 1.02
C GLU A 181 2.66 -30.73 0.52
N GLU A 182 2.38 -32.03 0.53
CA GLU A 182 1.05 -32.62 0.32
C GLU A 182 0.16 -32.43 1.57
N GLY A 183 0.09 -31.21 2.10
CA GLY A 183 -0.93 -30.85 3.07
C GLY A 183 -2.33 -31.01 2.45
N GLY A 184 -3.38 -31.06 3.28
CA GLY A 184 -4.76 -31.14 2.78
C GLY A 184 -5.00 -30.13 1.65
N ALA A 185 -5.61 -30.56 0.54
CA ALA A 185 -5.56 -29.88 -0.76
C ALA A 185 -5.77 -28.35 -0.73
N THR A 186 -6.56 -27.84 0.21
CA THR A 186 -6.80 -26.41 0.39
C THR A 186 -5.62 -25.63 1.00
N ASN A 187 -4.82 -26.22 1.89
CA ASN A 187 -3.69 -25.54 2.53
C ASN A 187 -2.49 -25.41 1.57
N GLY A 188 -2.14 -26.49 0.88
CA GLY A 188 -1.06 -26.47 -0.13
C GLY A 188 -1.31 -25.44 -1.24
N ALA A 189 -2.56 -25.33 -1.70
CA ALA A 189 -2.96 -24.30 -2.67
C ALA A 189 -2.78 -22.87 -2.15
N GLN A 190 -3.00 -22.63 -0.85
CA GLN A 190 -2.78 -21.33 -0.23
C GLN A 190 -1.29 -20.98 -0.13
N TRP A 191 -0.43 -21.96 0.12
CA TRP A 191 1.03 -21.76 0.08
C TRP A 191 1.53 -21.46 -1.33
N ARG A 192 1.07 -22.21 -2.34
CA ARG A 192 1.45 -21.98 -3.74
C ARG A 192 1.06 -20.59 -4.24
N VAL A 193 -0.16 -20.12 -3.94
CA VAL A 193 -0.57 -18.75 -4.32
C VAL A 193 0.21 -17.67 -3.57
N VAL A 194 0.51 -17.88 -2.29
CA VAL A 194 1.30 -16.92 -1.50
C VAL A 194 2.75 -16.87 -1.98
N ARG A 195 3.35 -18.02 -2.27
CA ARG A 195 4.67 -18.12 -2.90
C ARG A 195 4.69 -17.33 -4.22
N ALA A 196 3.72 -17.56 -5.11
CA ALA A 196 3.63 -16.83 -6.37
C ALA A 196 3.49 -15.31 -6.16
N ALA A 197 2.66 -14.89 -5.21
CA ALA A 197 2.45 -13.48 -4.91
C ALA A 197 3.68 -12.79 -4.30
N ILE A 198 4.35 -13.46 -3.36
CA ILE A 198 5.58 -12.96 -2.72
C ILE A 198 6.69 -12.84 -3.76
N LEU A 199 6.88 -13.83 -4.63
CA LEU A 199 7.89 -13.79 -5.69
C LEU A 199 7.57 -12.71 -6.75
N LEU A 200 6.31 -12.52 -7.16
CA LEU A 200 5.96 -11.39 -8.02
C LEU A 200 6.37 -10.03 -7.42
N MET A 201 6.26 -9.87 -6.10
CA MET A 201 6.67 -8.62 -5.45
C MET A 201 8.17 -8.55 -5.18
N GLY A 202 8.80 -9.66 -4.81
CA GLY A 202 10.20 -9.74 -4.37
C GLY A 202 11.23 -10.02 -5.46
N ASP A 203 10.84 -10.64 -6.58
CA ASP A 203 11.70 -10.95 -7.72
C ASP A 203 11.44 -10.01 -8.92
N SER A 204 10.22 -9.48 -9.03
CA SER A 204 9.82 -8.63 -10.15
C SER A 204 9.47 -7.20 -9.70
N GLY A 205 9.49 -6.94 -8.39
CA GLY A 205 9.26 -5.60 -7.84
C GLY A 205 7.84 -5.08 -8.00
N LEU A 206 6.82 -5.93 -8.20
CA LEU A 206 5.44 -5.48 -8.35
C LEU A 206 4.92 -4.80 -7.06
N ARG A 207 4.04 -3.79 -7.21
CA ARG A 207 3.20 -3.35 -6.10
C ARG A 207 2.12 -4.40 -5.84
N ARG A 208 1.62 -4.45 -4.61
CA ARG A 208 0.48 -5.29 -4.21
C ARG A 208 -0.71 -5.21 -5.18
N GLU A 209 -1.13 -4.00 -5.52
CA GLU A 209 -2.24 -3.78 -6.47
C GLU A 209 -1.91 -4.26 -7.87
N GLU A 210 -0.65 -4.17 -8.29
CA GLU A 210 -0.21 -4.64 -9.60
C GLU A 210 -0.20 -6.17 -9.61
N ALA A 211 0.33 -6.82 -8.56
CA ALA A 211 0.32 -8.28 -8.43
C ALA A 211 -1.10 -8.85 -8.37
N ALA A 212 -2.03 -8.20 -7.66
CA ALA A 212 -3.41 -8.66 -7.57
C ALA A 212 -4.22 -8.51 -8.88
N ASN A 213 -3.81 -7.59 -9.76
CA ASN A 213 -4.50 -7.34 -11.03
C ASN A 213 -3.72 -7.88 -12.25
N ALA A 214 -2.55 -8.48 -12.05
CA ALA A 214 -1.73 -9.01 -13.12
C ALA A 214 -2.45 -10.16 -13.82
N ARG A 215 -2.30 -10.22 -15.14
CA ARG A 215 -3.02 -11.13 -16.01
C ARG A 215 -2.05 -11.99 -16.82
N ARG A 216 -2.52 -13.18 -17.20
CA ARG A 216 -1.73 -14.18 -17.93
C ARG A 216 -1.44 -13.74 -19.37
N GLU A 217 -2.40 -13.08 -19.99
CA GLU A 217 -2.28 -12.52 -21.34
C GLU A 217 -1.22 -11.42 -21.44
N ASP A 218 -0.89 -10.75 -20.32
CA ASP A 218 0.15 -9.72 -20.26
C ASP A 218 1.57 -10.28 -20.00
N LEU A 219 1.68 -11.60 -19.85
CA LEU A 219 2.92 -12.31 -19.53
C LEU A 219 3.43 -13.09 -20.75
N ARG A 220 4.65 -12.79 -21.20
CA ARG A 220 5.24 -13.41 -22.39
C ARG A 220 6.71 -13.76 -22.21
N PRO A 221 7.25 -14.75 -22.96
CA PRO A 221 8.68 -14.98 -23.03
C PRO A 221 9.40 -13.71 -23.53
N SER A 222 10.51 -13.35 -22.89
CA SER A 222 11.33 -12.22 -23.32
C SER A 222 12.36 -12.68 -24.35
N SER A 223 12.63 -11.83 -25.35
CA SER A 223 13.71 -12.06 -26.32
C SER A 223 15.12 -11.93 -25.73
N PHE A 224 15.23 -11.38 -24.52
CA PHE A 224 16.50 -11.19 -23.81
C PHE A 224 16.91 -12.39 -22.93
N GLY A 225 16.04 -13.39 -22.78
CA GLY A 225 16.38 -14.65 -22.11
C GLY A 225 17.29 -15.52 -22.98
N THR A 226 18.11 -16.35 -22.35
CA THR A 226 18.84 -17.42 -23.04
C THR A 226 18.10 -18.76 -22.88
N PRO A 227 18.31 -19.77 -23.74
CA PRO A 227 17.71 -21.09 -23.54
C PRO A 227 18.02 -21.70 -22.16
N GLU A 228 19.21 -21.43 -21.64
CA GLU A 228 19.67 -21.88 -20.31
C GLU A 228 19.10 -21.04 -19.17
N ARG A 229 18.78 -19.77 -19.42
CA ARG A 229 18.21 -18.82 -18.46
C ARG A 229 17.06 -18.06 -19.11
N PRO A 230 15.89 -18.70 -19.26
CA PRO A 230 14.74 -18.04 -19.86
C PRO A 230 14.27 -16.92 -18.94
N VAL A 231 14.03 -15.76 -19.53
CA VAL A 231 13.45 -14.60 -18.84
C VAL A 231 12.08 -14.38 -19.44
N TRP A 232 11.09 -14.16 -18.59
CA TRP A 232 9.78 -13.73 -19.03
C TRP A 232 9.57 -12.27 -18.66
N GLU A 233 8.66 -11.63 -19.35
CA GLU A 233 8.34 -10.24 -19.13
C GLU A 233 6.84 -10.07 -18.96
N LEU A 234 6.48 -9.30 -17.93
CA LEU A 234 5.10 -9.00 -17.56
C LEU A 234 4.85 -7.52 -17.78
N THR A 235 3.89 -7.21 -18.64
CA THR A 235 3.48 -5.84 -18.92
C THR A 235 2.36 -5.43 -17.97
N LEU A 236 2.48 -4.25 -17.35
CA LEU A 236 1.57 -3.79 -16.31
C LEU A 236 1.27 -2.32 -16.45
N VAL A 237 0.00 -1.95 -16.25
CA VAL A 237 -0.42 -0.56 -16.14
C VAL A 237 -0.35 -0.11 -14.68
N GLY A 238 0.66 0.70 -14.37
CA GLY A 238 0.91 1.23 -13.04
C GLY A 238 0.11 2.49 -12.70
N LYS A 239 0.43 3.06 -11.53
CA LYS A 239 -0.18 4.32 -11.04
C LYS A 239 -0.03 5.43 -12.09
N GLY A 240 -1.14 6.07 -12.44
CA GLY A 240 -1.19 7.15 -13.42
C GLY A 240 -1.37 6.69 -14.86
N GLN A 241 -1.90 5.48 -15.07
CA GLN A 241 -2.13 4.89 -16.41
C GLN A 241 -0.83 4.82 -17.23
N ARG A 242 0.28 4.46 -16.56
CA ARG A 242 1.59 4.31 -17.19
C ARG A 242 1.94 2.84 -17.29
N GLU A 243 2.06 2.38 -18.51
CA GLU A 243 2.53 1.04 -18.83
C GLU A 243 4.01 0.90 -18.52
N ARG A 244 4.40 -0.25 -17.98
CA ARG A 244 5.79 -0.67 -17.85
C ARG A 244 5.89 -2.18 -17.89
N THR A 245 7.04 -2.67 -18.32
CA THR A 245 7.35 -4.09 -18.38
C THR A 245 8.35 -4.44 -17.29
N VAL A 246 8.14 -5.57 -16.62
CA VAL A 246 9.00 -6.07 -15.54
C VAL A 246 9.45 -7.50 -15.83
N PRO A 247 10.70 -7.86 -15.49
CA PRO A 247 11.18 -9.23 -15.65
C PRO A 247 10.51 -10.16 -14.64
N VAL A 248 10.25 -11.40 -15.03
CA VAL A 248 9.68 -12.47 -14.20
C VAL A 248 10.67 -13.62 -14.18
N SER A 249 11.09 -14.00 -12.96
CA SER A 249 12.02 -15.09 -12.74
C SER A 249 11.40 -16.45 -13.03
N THR A 250 12.24 -17.45 -13.34
CA THR A 250 11.82 -18.85 -13.53
C THR A 250 11.13 -19.42 -12.30
N ALA A 251 11.59 -19.05 -11.10
CA ALA A 251 10.97 -19.44 -9.84
C ALA A 251 9.54 -18.89 -9.71
N THR A 252 9.31 -17.63 -10.11
CA THR A 252 7.98 -17.01 -10.13
C THR A 252 7.07 -17.71 -11.14
N LEU A 253 7.55 -18.04 -12.33
CA LEU A 253 6.78 -18.80 -13.32
C LEU A 253 6.39 -20.18 -12.81
N GLY A 254 7.33 -20.90 -12.19
CA GLY A 254 7.03 -22.19 -11.57
C GLY A 254 5.95 -22.08 -10.49
N ALA A 255 5.99 -21.02 -9.67
CA ALA A 255 4.96 -20.74 -8.68
C ALA A 255 3.58 -20.48 -9.31
N LEU A 256 3.55 -19.67 -10.37
CA LEU A 256 2.32 -19.34 -11.09
C LEU A 256 1.70 -20.56 -11.75
N ARG A 257 2.51 -21.40 -12.41
CA ARG A 257 2.05 -22.67 -13.00
C ARG A 257 1.44 -23.59 -11.95
N ALA A 258 2.11 -23.75 -10.81
CA ALA A 258 1.61 -24.59 -9.72
C ALA A 258 0.26 -24.06 -9.17
N HIS A 259 0.13 -22.75 -9.00
CA HIS A 259 -1.13 -22.11 -8.59
C HIS A 259 -2.25 -22.26 -9.65
N TRP A 260 -1.90 -22.21 -10.93
CA TRP A 260 -2.87 -22.42 -12.01
C TRP A 260 -3.38 -23.87 -12.07
N LEU A 261 -2.49 -24.83 -11.83
CA LEU A 261 -2.86 -26.24 -11.70
C LEU A 261 -3.84 -26.46 -10.53
N ASP A 262 -3.67 -25.78 -9.40
CA ASP A 262 -4.63 -25.85 -8.28
C ASP A 262 -6.04 -25.37 -8.66
N ARG A 263 -6.14 -24.50 -9.67
CA ARG A 263 -7.42 -24.01 -10.22
C ARG A 263 -7.95 -24.89 -11.35
N GLY A 264 -7.26 -25.97 -11.70
CA GLY A 264 -7.60 -26.83 -12.82
C GLY A 264 -7.44 -26.17 -14.18
N GLN A 265 -6.55 -25.17 -14.30
CA GLN A 265 -6.31 -24.43 -15.54
C GLN A 265 -4.91 -24.68 -16.09
N ASP A 266 -4.80 -24.78 -17.41
CA ASP A 266 -3.50 -24.85 -18.09
C ASP A 266 -2.91 -23.43 -18.25
N PHE A 267 -1.73 -23.23 -17.67
CA PHE A 267 -1.01 -21.97 -17.72
C PHE A 267 -0.30 -21.73 -19.05
N ASP A 268 0.24 -22.78 -19.67
CA ASP A 268 1.11 -22.63 -20.84
C ASP A 268 0.31 -22.68 -22.13
N GLY A 269 -0.78 -23.47 -22.16
CA GLY A 269 -1.59 -23.70 -23.35
C GLY A 269 -0.84 -24.58 -24.36
N VAL A 270 -1.59 -25.30 -25.20
CA VAL A 270 -0.99 -26.14 -26.26
C VAL A 270 -0.66 -25.30 -27.50
N THR A 271 -1.44 -24.24 -27.77
CA THR A 271 -1.22 -23.24 -28.83
C THR A 271 -1.39 -21.82 -28.28
N GLU A 272 -0.97 -20.79 -29.04
CA GLU A 272 -1.23 -19.38 -28.67
C GLU A 272 -2.72 -19.07 -28.55
N GLU A 273 -3.58 -19.79 -29.28
CA GLU A 273 -5.04 -19.67 -29.25
C GLU A 273 -5.67 -20.42 -28.04
N ASP A 274 -4.98 -21.43 -27.51
CA ASP A 274 -5.38 -22.20 -26.32
C ASP A 274 -4.92 -21.58 -24.99
N LYS A 275 -4.12 -20.50 -25.04
CA LYS A 275 -3.66 -19.81 -23.83
C LYS A 275 -4.85 -19.19 -23.12
N HIS A 276 -5.13 -19.73 -21.94
CA HIS A 276 -6.19 -19.25 -21.08
C HIS A 276 -5.89 -17.81 -20.63
N SER A 277 -6.81 -16.90 -20.93
CA SER A 277 -6.79 -15.53 -20.41
C SER A 277 -7.32 -15.50 -18.98
N GLY A 278 -6.72 -14.72 -18.10
CA GLY A 278 -7.19 -14.64 -16.73
C GLY A 278 -6.22 -14.03 -15.75
N PRO A 279 -6.69 -13.80 -14.50
CA PRO A 279 -5.85 -13.29 -13.44
C PRO A 279 -4.73 -14.29 -13.12
N LEU A 280 -3.50 -13.81 -12.95
CA LEU A 280 -2.38 -14.64 -12.50
C LEU A 280 -2.64 -15.23 -11.11
N LEU A 281 -3.33 -14.47 -10.25
CA LEU A 281 -3.66 -14.84 -8.88
C LEU A 281 -5.17 -14.78 -8.66
N SER A 282 -5.78 -15.92 -8.34
CA SER A 282 -7.21 -16.06 -8.06
C SER A 282 -7.45 -17.09 -6.95
N PRO A 283 -8.45 -16.91 -6.07
CA PRO A 283 -8.71 -17.86 -5.01
C PRO A 283 -9.17 -19.22 -5.55
N VAL A 284 -8.53 -20.30 -5.09
CA VAL A 284 -9.00 -21.68 -5.34
C VAL A 284 -10.34 -21.93 -4.65
N VAL A 285 -10.48 -21.43 -3.41
CA VAL A 285 -11.75 -21.46 -2.66
C VAL A 285 -12.22 -20.03 -2.43
N ILE A 286 -13.41 -19.70 -2.95
CA ILE A 286 -14.01 -18.37 -2.80
C ILE A 286 -14.51 -18.22 -1.35
N PRO A 287 -14.03 -17.20 -0.59
CA PRO A 287 -14.53 -16.95 0.76
C PRO A 287 -16.03 -16.67 0.77
N TRP A 288 -16.74 -17.17 1.80
CA TRP A 288 -18.20 -17.05 1.95
C TRP A 288 -18.69 -15.65 2.36
N THR A 289 -18.05 -14.58 1.87
CA THR A 289 -18.50 -13.21 2.10
C THR A 289 -19.33 -12.72 0.93
N ASP A 290 -20.34 -11.88 1.18
CA ASP A 290 -21.18 -11.30 0.11
C ASP A 290 -20.37 -10.56 -0.94
N ALA A 291 -19.34 -9.82 -0.54
CA ALA A 291 -18.47 -9.10 -1.45
C ALA A 291 -17.68 -10.05 -2.37
N SER A 292 -17.08 -11.12 -1.81
CA SER A 292 -16.38 -12.13 -2.59
C SER A 292 -17.33 -12.86 -3.54
N ARG A 293 -18.48 -13.33 -3.03
CA ARG A 293 -19.48 -14.02 -3.85
C ARG A 293 -19.97 -13.15 -4.99
N ARG A 294 -20.29 -11.86 -4.77
CA ARG A 294 -20.70 -10.95 -5.86
C ARG A 294 -19.60 -10.77 -6.90
N ARG A 295 -18.35 -10.60 -6.48
CA ARG A 295 -17.21 -10.43 -7.41
C ARG A 295 -17.00 -11.65 -8.30
N HIS A 296 -17.03 -12.84 -7.71
CA HIS A 296 -16.77 -14.08 -8.45
C HIS A 296 -18.03 -14.66 -9.13
N ARG A 297 -19.26 -14.26 -8.72
CA ARG A 297 -20.53 -14.56 -9.42
C ARG A 297 -20.83 -13.59 -10.57
N ALA A 298 -20.41 -12.32 -10.48
CA ALA A 298 -20.57 -11.38 -11.59
C ALA A 298 -19.78 -11.81 -12.83
N GLY A 299 -18.72 -12.61 -12.63
CA GLY A 299 -18.06 -13.37 -13.68
C GLY A 299 -18.73 -14.70 -14.02
N GLN A 300 -20.03 -14.89 -13.78
CA GLN A 300 -20.79 -16.10 -14.14
C GLN A 300 -22.16 -15.79 -14.78
N CYS A 301 -22.51 -14.51 -15.01
CA CYS A 301 -23.82 -14.13 -15.57
C CYS A 301 -23.69 -13.37 -16.88
N GLY A 302 -24.17 -13.98 -17.98
CA GLY A 302 -24.55 -13.29 -19.24
C GLY A 302 -23.96 -13.90 -20.52
N ASP A 303 -24.82 -14.52 -21.34
CA ASP A 303 -24.66 -14.84 -22.77
C ASP A 303 -23.35 -15.46 -23.25
N GLY A 304 -23.19 -16.78 -23.07
CA GLY A 304 -22.36 -17.64 -23.95
C GLY A 304 -20.86 -17.33 -24.10
N GLN A 305 -20.35 -16.25 -23.51
CA GLN A 305 -18.94 -15.92 -23.43
C GLN A 305 -18.39 -16.40 -22.09
N PRO A 306 -17.19 -17.02 -22.05
CA PRO A 306 -16.56 -17.40 -20.80
C PRO A 306 -16.29 -16.13 -20.00
N ALA A 307 -17.07 -15.93 -18.94
CA ALA A 307 -16.96 -14.75 -18.13
C ALA A 307 -15.59 -14.72 -17.45
N SER A 308 -14.87 -13.59 -17.61
CA SER A 308 -13.49 -13.44 -17.14
C SER A 308 -13.41 -13.69 -15.64
N GLU A 309 -12.66 -14.73 -15.26
CA GLU A 309 -12.43 -15.08 -13.87
C GLU A 309 -11.92 -13.87 -13.08
N ALA A 310 -12.55 -13.57 -11.95
CA ALA A 310 -12.11 -12.45 -11.11
C ALA A 310 -10.93 -12.88 -10.24
N GLY A 311 -9.82 -12.15 -10.27
CA GLY A 311 -8.68 -12.37 -9.36
C GLY A 311 -8.91 -11.83 -7.95
N TYR A 312 -7.91 -12.02 -7.09
CA TYR A 312 -7.89 -11.44 -5.74
C TYR A 312 -8.06 -9.91 -5.76
N THR A 313 -8.66 -9.37 -4.71
CA THR A 313 -8.52 -7.94 -4.42
C THR A 313 -7.16 -7.68 -3.77
N ALA A 314 -6.57 -6.50 -3.96
CA ALA A 314 -5.30 -6.14 -3.32
C ALA A 314 -5.34 -6.31 -1.79
N ASP A 315 -6.47 -5.99 -1.16
CA ASP A 315 -6.63 -6.17 0.29
C ASP A 315 -6.84 -7.64 0.68
N GLY A 316 -7.56 -8.42 -0.14
CA GLY A 316 -7.70 -9.87 0.06
C GLY A 316 -6.37 -10.59 -0.03
N LEU A 317 -5.57 -10.28 -1.06
CA LEU A 317 -4.21 -10.81 -1.23
C LEU A 317 -3.32 -10.43 -0.04
N ASN A 318 -3.40 -9.18 0.44
CA ASN A 318 -2.61 -8.76 1.61
C ASN A 318 -2.96 -9.53 2.87
N ARG A 319 -4.25 -9.77 3.13
CA ARG A 319 -4.70 -10.51 4.31
C ARG A 319 -4.21 -11.95 4.26
N LEU A 320 -4.29 -12.57 3.09
CA LEU A 320 -3.77 -13.90 2.86
C LEU A 320 -2.27 -13.95 3.15
N ILE A 321 -1.48 -13.09 2.50
CA ILE A 321 -0.02 -13.02 2.72
C ILE A 321 0.31 -12.75 4.19
N SER A 322 -0.36 -11.79 4.83
CA SER A 322 -0.07 -11.45 6.24
C SER A 322 -0.32 -12.64 7.16
N ARG A 323 -1.44 -13.35 6.97
CA ARG A 323 -1.77 -14.54 7.75
C ARG A 323 -0.73 -15.65 7.55
N MET A 324 -0.39 -15.96 6.30
CA MET A 324 0.57 -17.04 6.01
C MET A 324 1.99 -16.67 6.48
N VAL A 325 2.40 -15.40 6.38
CA VAL A 325 3.69 -14.94 6.94
C VAL A 325 3.71 -15.03 8.46
N THR A 326 2.59 -14.75 9.14
CA THR A 326 2.48 -14.98 10.59
C THR A 326 2.66 -16.45 10.92
N GLU A 327 2.00 -17.34 10.18
CA GLU A 327 2.16 -18.79 10.34
C GLU A 327 3.62 -19.24 10.13
N LEU A 328 4.29 -18.77 9.07
CA LEU A 328 5.72 -19.04 8.84
C LEU A 328 6.61 -18.58 10.00
N VAL A 329 6.37 -17.38 10.53
CA VAL A 329 7.17 -16.85 11.64
C VAL A 329 7.01 -17.70 12.91
N GLU A 330 5.87 -18.36 13.08
CA GLU A 330 5.60 -19.26 14.20
C GLU A 330 6.19 -20.65 14.00
N THR A 331 6.24 -21.16 12.76
CA THR A 331 6.70 -22.53 12.45
C THR A 331 8.18 -22.65 12.11
N MET A 332 8.83 -21.59 11.63
CA MET A 332 10.24 -21.62 11.29
C MET A 332 11.11 -21.63 12.56
N ASP A 333 11.86 -22.70 12.79
CA ASP A 333 12.73 -22.83 13.97
C ASP A 333 14.04 -22.02 13.83
N ASP A 334 14.63 -21.96 12.64
CA ASP A 334 15.93 -21.32 12.37
C ASP A 334 15.85 -19.78 12.14
N LEU A 335 14.97 -19.10 12.87
CA LEU A 335 14.90 -17.64 12.87
C LEU A 335 15.38 -17.08 14.21
N SER A 336 16.39 -16.19 14.14
CA SER A 336 16.77 -15.34 15.26
C SER A 336 15.62 -14.39 15.66
N LEU A 337 15.66 -13.86 16.87
CA LEU A 337 14.63 -12.93 17.36
C LEU A 337 14.47 -11.69 16.45
N ASP A 338 15.56 -11.14 15.93
CA ASP A 338 15.52 -10.01 14.99
C ASP A 338 14.88 -10.40 13.65
N GLU A 339 15.22 -11.57 13.10
CA GLU A 339 14.61 -12.08 11.87
C GLU A 339 13.10 -12.32 12.04
N ARG A 340 12.66 -12.87 13.16
CA ARG A 340 11.23 -13.05 13.48
C ARG A 340 10.49 -11.72 13.52
N VAL A 341 11.06 -10.70 14.15
CA VAL A 341 10.46 -9.36 14.22
C VAL A 341 10.40 -8.70 12.84
N ARG A 342 11.46 -8.82 12.03
CA ARG A 342 11.50 -8.26 10.67
C ARG A 342 10.48 -8.94 9.76
N LEU A 343 10.46 -10.27 9.74
CA LEU A 343 9.55 -11.04 8.91
C LEU A 343 8.09 -10.86 9.36
N GLY A 344 7.82 -10.85 10.67
CA GLY A 344 6.49 -10.60 11.22
C GLY A 344 5.94 -9.20 10.93
N ARG A 345 6.81 -8.22 10.62
CA ARG A 345 6.43 -6.87 10.16
C ARG A 345 6.41 -6.74 8.63
N ALA A 346 6.86 -7.75 7.90
CA ALA A 346 6.91 -7.73 6.45
C ALA A 346 5.49 -7.65 5.88
N ASN A 347 5.37 -6.88 4.80
CA ASN A 347 4.12 -6.74 4.06
C ASN A 347 4.46 -6.65 2.58
N ALA A 348 3.44 -6.51 1.72
CA ALA A 348 3.64 -6.41 0.28
C ALA A 348 4.70 -5.36 -0.16
N HIS A 349 4.81 -4.23 0.55
CA HIS A 349 5.84 -3.24 0.26
C HIS A 349 7.23 -3.68 0.72
N ALA A 350 7.34 -4.48 1.79
CA ALA A 350 8.62 -5.04 2.23
C ALA A 350 9.27 -5.88 1.13
N PHE A 351 8.52 -6.81 0.53
CA PHE A 351 9.00 -7.65 -0.58
C PHE A 351 9.47 -6.83 -1.78
N ARG A 352 8.68 -5.82 -2.17
CA ARG A 352 9.08 -4.89 -3.24
C ARG A 352 10.34 -4.08 -2.89
N HIS A 353 10.51 -3.70 -1.63
CA HIS A 353 11.74 -3.03 -1.18
C HIS A 353 12.92 -4.00 -1.16
N THR A 354 12.70 -5.28 -0.86
CA THR A 354 13.71 -6.34 -0.99
C THR A 354 14.23 -6.42 -2.42
N PHE A 355 13.33 -6.48 -3.43
CA PHE A 355 13.73 -6.42 -4.85
C PHE A 355 14.63 -5.22 -5.14
N GLY A 356 14.17 -4.01 -4.80
CA GLY A 356 14.92 -2.79 -5.10
C GLY A 356 16.28 -2.68 -4.41
N THR A 357 16.38 -3.18 -3.17
CA THR A 357 17.65 -3.19 -2.42
C THR A 357 18.60 -4.25 -2.97
N GLN A 358 18.11 -5.47 -3.22
CA GLN A 358 18.90 -6.57 -3.73
C GLN A 358 19.41 -6.28 -5.15
N SER A 359 18.57 -5.71 -6.04
CA SER A 359 19.03 -5.32 -7.38
C SER A 359 20.17 -4.31 -7.34
N VAL A 360 20.13 -3.35 -6.42
CA VAL A 360 21.24 -2.38 -6.27
C VAL A 360 22.48 -3.04 -5.67
N ALA A 361 22.31 -3.98 -4.74
CA ALA A 361 23.41 -4.77 -4.19
C ALA A 361 24.06 -5.69 -5.25
N ASP A 362 23.27 -6.15 -6.22
CA ASP A 362 23.72 -6.95 -7.38
C ASP A 362 24.17 -6.06 -8.57
N ASP A 363 24.54 -4.80 -8.31
CA ASP A 363 25.08 -3.84 -9.28
C ASP A 363 24.17 -3.50 -10.48
N VAL A 364 22.85 -3.73 -10.37
CA VAL A 364 21.91 -3.29 -11.40
C VAL A 364 21.85 -1.76 -11.43
N PRO A 365 22.02 -1.11 -12.61
CA PRO A 365 21.98 0.34 -12.70
C PRO A 365 20.71 0.95 -12.11
N VAL A 366 20.86 2.05 -11.36
CA VAL A 366 19.76 2.67 -10.59
C VAL A 366 18.62 3.15 -11.49
N ASP A 367 18.91 3.59 -12.72
CA ASP A 367 17.90 3.99 -13.69
C ASP A 367 17.09 2.78 -14.21
N VAL A 368 17.71 1.61 -14.33
CA VAL A 368 17.05 0.34 -14.66
C VAL A 368 16.13 -0.07 -13.51
N VAL A 369 16.63 -0.06 -12.26
CA VAL A 369 15.81 -0.35 -11.07
C VAL A 369 14.63 0.63 -10.96
N GLN A 370 14.84 1.91 -11.26
CA GLN A 370 13.78 2.92 -11.28
C GLN A 370 12.69 2.61 -12.31
N LYS A 371 13.08 2.20 -13.54
CA LYS A 371 12.14 1.81 -14.61
C LYS A 371 11.33 0.57 -14.22
N VAL A 372 11.99 -0.49 -13.74
CA VAL A 372 11.32 -1.74 -13.31
C VAL A 372 10.35 -1.47 -12.16
N LEU A 373 10.77 -0.70 -11.16
CA LEU A 373 9.91 -0.30 -10.06
C LEU A 373 8.83 0.71 -10.48
N GLY A 374 8.99 1.43 -11.60
CA GLY A 374 8.04 2.47 -12.02
C GLY A 374 7.98 3.63 -11.01
N HIS A 375 9.14 4.10 -10.56
CA HIS A 375 9.25 5.31 -9.74
C HIS A 375 9.23 6.56 -10.63
N ALA A 376 8.42 7.56 -10.28
CA ALA A 376 8.33 8.81 -11.05
C ALA A 376 9.58 9.70 -10.92
N SER A 377 10.40 9.50 -9.89
CA SER A 377 11.62 10.27 -9.64
C SER A 377 12.74 9.33 -9.18
N LEU A 378 13.94 9.55 -9.72
CA LEU A 378 15.17 8.86 -9.33
C LEU A 378 15.47 9.01 -7.84
N GLN A 379 15.11 10.14 -7.22
CA GLN A 379 15.28 10.36 -5.78
C GLN A 379 14.58 9.29 -4.93
N THR A 380 13.49 8.71 -5.44
CA THR A 380 12.79 7.62 -4.74
C THR A 380 13.57 6.30 -4.82
N THR A 381 14.35 6.10 -5.87
CA THR A 381 15.18 4.91 -6.07
C THR A 381 16.53 5.03 -5.38
N THR A 382 17.08 6.25 -5.24
CA THR A 382 18.34 6.51 -4.52
C THR A 382 18.33 6.00 -3.08
N ILE A 383 17.15 5.82 -2.47
CA ILE A 383 17.03 5.21 -1.13
C ILE A 383 17.69 3.83 -1.04
N TYR A 384 17.68 3.05 -2.13
CA TYR A 384 18.29 1.72 -2.16
C TYR A 384 19.82 1.80 -2.26
N VAL A 385 20.35 2.80 -2.95
CA VAL A 385 21.80 3.06 -2.98
C VAL A 385 22.31 3.48 -1.60
N GLN A 386 21.55 4.32 -0.91
CA GLN A 386 21.88 4.72 0.47
C GLN A 386 21.79 3.53 1.43
N ALA A 387 20.79 2.67 1.26
CA ALA A 387 20.66 1.42 2.02
C ALA A 387 21.91 0.55 1.88
N GLU A 388 22.36 0.33 0.65
CA GLU A 388 23.50 -0.54 0.39
C GLU A 388 24.81 0.06 0.90
N LYS A 389 25.04 1.36 0.67
CA LYS A 389 26.21 2.05 1.25
C LYS A 389 26.26 1.95 2.77
N GLN A 390 25.12 2.12 3.44
CA GLN A 390 25.02 1.99 4.88
C GLN A 390 25.36 0.56 5.33
N ARG A 391 24.83 -0.45 4.64
CA ARG A 391 25.12 -1.86 4.91
C ARG A 391 26.62 -2.16 4.78
N VAL A 392 27.26 -1.71 3.71
CA VAL A 392 28.71 -1.87 3.51
C VAL A 392 29.51 -1.29 4.68
N LEU A 393 29.16 -0.08 5.13
CA LEU A 393 29.83 0.54 6.27
C LEU A 393 29.62 -0.24 7.57
N GLU A 394 28.42 -0.77 7.81
CA GLU A 394 28.11 -1.59 9.00
C GLU A 394 28.85 -2.92 9.01
N GLU A 395 28.95 -3.60 7.86
CA GLU A 395 29.71 -4.86 7.72
C GLU A 395 31.21 -4.63 7.95
N VAL A 396 31.77 -3.57 7.36
CA VAL A 396 33.18 -3.19 7.57
C VAL A 396 33.45 -2.83 9.04
N ALA A 397 32.54 -2.10 9.68
CA ALA A 397 32.65 -1.78 11.10
C ALA A 397 32.61 -3.04 11.98
N ARG A 398 31.72 -4.01 11.66
CA ARG A 398 31.67 -5.31 12.34
C ARG A 398 32.95 -6.12 12.13
N TYR A 399 33.50 -6.13 10.91
CA TYR A 399 34.78 -6.76 10.62
C TYR A 399 35.90 -6.18 11.49
N TYR A 400 36.01 -4.85 11.57
CA TYR A 400 37.00 -4.19 12.44
C TYR A 400 36.79 -4.49 13.92
N ALA A 401 35.55 -4.54 14.40
CA ALA A 401 35.24 -4.90 15.78
C ALA A 401 35.59 -6.37 16.11
N GLY A 402 35.31 -7.29 15.18
CA GLY A 402 35.67 -8.71 15.31
C GLY A 402 37.19 -8.93 15.29
N ALA A 403 37.91 -8.22 14.42
CA ALA A 403 39.37 -8.26 14.33
C ALA A 403 40.06 -7.63 15.57
N ALA A 404 39.38 -6.76 16.30
CA ALA A 404 39.89 -6.12 17.51
C ALA A 404 39.79 -6.96 18.79
N THR A 405 39.28 -8.21 18.73
CA THR A 405 39.28 -9.11 19.89
C THR A 405 40.66 -9.75 20.04
N PRO A 406 41.49 -9.40 21.06
CA PRO A 406 42.83 -9.94 21.17
C PRO A 406 42.78 -11.41 21.58
N SER A 407 43.61 -12.21 20.92
CA SER A 407 43.96 -13.56 21.30
C SER A 407 44.54 -13.60 22.71
N ASN A 408 43.71 -13.80 23.74
CA ASN A 408 44.22 -14.16 25.05
C ASN A 408 44.40 -15.69 25.09
N ARG A 409 45.49 -16.16 24.49
CA ARG A 409 46.05 -17.47 24.78
C ARG A 409 47.57 -17.38 24.91
N ARG A 410 47.99 -17.74 26.13
CA ARG A 410 49.27 -18.29 26.57
C ARG A 410 50.34 -17.28 26.94
N GLU A 411 50.45 -17.07 28.26
CA GLU A 411 51.70 -17.26 29.00
C GLU A 411 51.35 -17.65 30.44
N GLN A 412 51.42 -18.95 30.73
CA GLN A 412 52.12 -19.59 31.86
C GLN A 412 51.85 -21.10 31.87
#